data_AF-A0A935DQJ2-F1
#
_entry.id   AF-A0A935DQJ2-F1
#
_cell.length_a   1.000
_cell.length_b   1.000
_cell.length_c   1.000
_cell.angle_alpha   90.00
_cell.angle_beta   90.00
_cell.angle_gamma   90.00
#
_symmetry.space_group_name_H-M   'P 1'
#
loop_
_entity.id
_entity.type
_entity.pdbx_description
1 polymer ?
#
loop_
_entity_poly.entity_id
_entity_poly.type
_entity_poly.pdbx_seq_one_letter_code
_entity_poly.pdbx_strand_id
1 'polypeptide(L)'
;MIVARLLLALALAGCANAPAPAPQTATARHRRRRRRRPPPSSALCDALRAESQATVARALGRRSAATWPVLASLDWCSPTPGGGAWALRVDALSVERDPDTRAELLQGTFSLVHSTPSGERSSARPWSEGITGPEGNLVCAVGDECVAIEAPSLFDHDGDGEPEVFVRVTTERRGGPSTFHGRVWTFRDGAVDVYAPSREWMVAAVRDVDGDGRPDLLTHGHYVTEAPGPCGEAPHAAVGPLLAAHGLPDGRFSLTDEAARRADRERCPAATADPAGVVVTTPGGRVDVAATFERVVCARLWGASAAAVSERVRASARALRAGGRRCAARAPSDVDVLLEWAQQTPPVDLRGE
;
A
#
# COMPACT_ATOMS: atom_id res chain seq x y z
N MET A 1 -31.44 -53.82 31.98
CA MET A 1 -31.67 -52.40 32.30
C MET A 1 -30.81 -51.57 31.35
N ILE A 2 -31.29 -51.23 30.15
CA ILE A 2 -32.25 -50.15 29.82
C ILE A 2 -31.60 -48.76 29.94
N VAL A 3 -31.23 -48.25 28.75
CA VAL A 3 -31.44 -46.88 28.22
C VAL A 3 -30.79 -45.68 28.92
N ALA A 4 -29.97 -44.95 28.16
CA ALA A 4 -30.10 -43.49 27.99
C ALA A 4 -29.33 -43.00 26.75
N ARG A 5 -30.01 -42.97 25.60
CA ARG A 5 -29.75 -42.07 24.47
C ARG A 5 -30.77 -40.93 24.58
N LEU A 6 -30.31 -39.67 24.61
CA LEU A 6 -31.12 -38.45 24.38
C LEU A 6 -30.37 -37.68 23.28
N LEU A 7 -30.78 -37.73 22.00
CA LEU A 7 -31.81 -36.92 21.32
C LEU A 7 -31.64 -35.41 21.52
N LEU A 8 -30.94 -34.79 20.57
CA LEU A 8 -30.95 -33.37 20.27
C LEU A 8 -31.92 -33.16 19.09
N ALA A 9 -33.05 -32.51 19.34
CA ALA A 9 -34.03 -32.14 18.32
C ALA A 9 -34.62 -30.75 18.62
N LEU A 10 -34.60 -29.92 17.57
CA LEU A 10 -35.42 -28.74 17.26
C LEU A 10 -35.56 -27.58 18.26
N ALA A 11 -35.01 -26.43 17.85
CA ALA A 11 -35.69 -25.13 17.96
C ALA A 11 -35.22 -24.20 16.83
N LEU A 12 -35.91 -24.25 15.68
CA LEU A 12 -35.91 -23.20 14.65
C LEU A 12 -37.36 -22.80 14.41
N ALA A 13 -37.80 -21.71 15.03
CA ALA A 13 -39.01 -20.98 14.65
C ALA A 13 -38.97 -19.60 15.30
N GLY A 14 -38.98 -18.53 14.50
CA GLY A 14 -39.25 -17.18 15.04
C GLY A 14 -38.64 -16.00 14.30
N CYS A 15 -38.74 -15.90 12.97
CA CYS A 15 -38.75 -14.59 12.30
C CYS A 15 -39.90 -14.56 11.30
N ALA A 16 -40.92 -13.77 11.64
CA ALA A 16 -42.13 -13.55 10.87
C ALA A 16 -41.87 -12.57 9.71
N ASN A 17 -42.35 -12.98 8.53
CA ASN A 17 -42.86 -12.20 7.40
C ASN A 17 -42.71 -10.67 7.45
N ALA A 18 -41.67 -10.15 6.78
CA ALA A 18 -41.78 -8.88 6.09
C ALA A 18 -42.24 -9.16 4.64
N PRO A 19 -43.29 -8.49 4.13
CA PRO A 19 -43.70 -8.64 2.74
C PRO A 19 -42.59 -8.11 1.82
N ALA A 20 -42.25 -8.88 0.80
CA ALA A 20 -41.32 -8.48 -0.25
C ALA A 20 -41.81 -7.16 -0.89
N PRO A 21 -40.94 -6.17 -1.13
CA PRO A 21 -41.30 -4.98 -1.89
C PRO A 21 -41.77 -5.40 -3.28
N ALA A 22 -42.90 -4.84 -3.70
CA ALA A 22 -43.45 -5.07 -5.03
C ALA A 22 -42.40 -4.73 -6.11
N PRO A 23 -42.32 -5.52 -7.21
CA PRO A 23 -41.41 -5.23 -8.31
C PRO A 23 -41.76 -3.88 -8.91
N GLN A 24 -40.88 -2.89 -8.71
CA GLN A 24 -40.98 -1.61 -9.38
C GLN A 24 -40.71 -1.85 -10.88
N THR A 25 -41.76 -1.79 -11.68
CA THR A 25 -41.68 -1.71 -13.14
C THR A 25 -41.15 -0.33 -13.54
N ALA A 26 -39.86 -0.11 -13.30
CA ALA A 26 -39.13 1.01 -13.85
C ALA A 26 -39.05 0.82 -15.37
N THR A 27 -39.84 1.61 -16.11
CA THR A 27 -39.72 1.78 -17.55
C THR A 27 -38.39 2.49 -17.83
N ALA A 28 -37.31 1.71 -17.84
CA ALA A 28 -35.98 2.15 -18.23
C ALA A 28 -36.02 2.49 -19.72
N ARG A 29 -36.35 3.74 -20.06
CA ARG A 29 -35.92 4.35 -21.31
C ARG A 29 -34.40 4.32 -21.30
N HIS A 30 -33.84 3.27 -21.91
CA HIS A 30 -32.45 3.19 -22.34
C HIS A 30 -32.20 4.36 -23.31
N ARG A 31 -31.97 5.55 -22.77
CA ARG A 31 -31.20 6.57 -23.47
C ARG A 31 -29.86 5.91 -23.73
N ARG A 32 -29.63 5.49 -24.98
CA ARG A 32 -28.31 5.17 -25.52
C ARG A 32 -27.42 6.33 -25.12
N ARG A 33 -26.70 6.20 -24.00
CA ARG A 33 -25.55 7.05 -23.69
C ARG A 33 -24.62 6.80 -24.87
N ARG A 34 -24.61 7.73 -25.83
CA ARG A 34 -23.58 7.76 -26.87
C ARG A 34 -22.28 7.63 -26.09
N ARG A 35 -21.57 6.51 -26.28
CA ARG A 35 -20.21 6.34 -25.76
C ARG A 35 -19.47 7.59 -26.24
N ARG A 36 -19.26 8.57 -25.35
CA ARG A 36 -18.40 9.70 -25.67
C ARG A 36 -17.09 9.05 -26.10
N ARG A 37 -16.68 9.32 -27.35
CA ARG A 37 -15.33 8.96 -27.79
C ARG A 37 -14.40 9.43 -26.66
N PRO A 38 -13.49 8.58 -26.16
CA PRO A 38 -12.48 9.05 -25.22
C PRO A 38 -11.84 10.31 -25.85
N PRO A 39 -11.59 11.37 -25.05
CA PRO A 39 -10.84 12.51 -25.56
C PRO A 39 -9.59 11.95 -26.26
N PRO A 40 -9.25 12.44 -27.46
CA PRO A 40 -8.09 11.94 -28.18
C PRO A 40 -6.91 11.96 -27.20
N SER A 41 -6.23 10.82 -27.05
CA SER A 41 -4.92 10.81 -26.41
C SER A 41 -4.10 11.91 -27.05
N SER A 42 -3.41 12.72 -26.23
CA SER A 42 -2.49 13.70 -26.79
C SER A 42 -1.45 12.93 -27.61
N ALA A 43 -0.99 13.50 -28.73
CA ALA A 43 0.06 12.89 -29.55
C ALA A 43 1.32 12.53 -28.73
N LEU A 44 1.54 13.23 -27.61
CA LEU A 44 2.56 12.92 -26.61
C LEU A 44 2.37 11.54 -25.97
N CYS A 45 1.16 11.20 -25.53
CA CYS A 45 0.87 9.88 -24.98
C CYS A 45 1.04 8.76 -26.00
N ASP A 46 0.61 8.99 -27.24
CA ASP A 46 0.77 7.98 -28.30
C ASP A 46 2.25 7.74 -28.60
N ALA A 47 3.07 8.80 -28.63
CA ALA A 47 4.52 8.69 -28.81
C ALA A 47 5.19 7.93 -27.63
N LEU A 48 4.88 8.29 -26.38
CA LEU A 48 5.45 7.65 -25.19
C LEU A 48 5.08 6.17 -25.07
N ARG A 49 3.82 5.81 -25.40
CA ARG A 49 3.39 4.42 -25.46
C ARG A 49 4.09 3.65 -26.58
N ALA A 50 4.18 4.24 -27.78
CA ALA A 50 4.85 3.59 -28.91
C ALA A 50 6.31 3.27 -28.62
N GLU A 51 7.03 4.17 -27.92
CA GLU A 51 8.40 3.93 -27.46
C GLU A 51 8.49 2.73 -26.51
N SER A 52 7.65 2.69 -25.47
CA SER A 52 7.61 1.58 -24.51
C SER A 52 7.26 0.26 -25.19
N GLN A 53 6.26 0.27 -26.06
CA GLN A 53 5.82 -0.89 -26.83
C GLN A 53 6.92 -1.39 -27.77
N ALA A 54 7.70 -0.49 -28.39
CA ALA A 54 8.86 -0.86 -29.20
C ALA A 54 9.97 -1.53 -28.36
N THR A 55 10.23 -1.03 -27.14
CA THR A 55 11.18 -1.65 -26.20
C THR A 55 10.70 -3.06 -25.81
N VAL A 56 9.43 -3.18 -25.42
CA VAL A 56 8.80 -4.47 -25.05
C VAL A 56 8.86 -5.46 -26.22
N ALA A 57 8.44 -5.05 -27.42
CA ALA A 57 8.43 -5.90 -28.60
C ALA A 57 9.83 -6.42 -28.96
N ARG A 58 10.85 -5.57 -28.83
CA ARG A 58 12.25 -5.96 -29.08
C ARG A 58 12.74 -7.02 -28.09
N ALA A 59 12.43 -6.83 -26.81
CA ALA A 59 12.87 -7.75 -25.75
C ALA A 59 12.12 -9.09 -25.77
N LEU A 60 10.80 -9.06 -25.99
CA LEU A 60 9.98 -10.28 -25.99
C LEU A 60 10.10 -11.08 -27.30
N GLY A 61 10.42 -10.42 -28.42
CA GLY A 61 10.45 -11.05 -29.74
C GLY A 61 9.08 -11.62 -30.11
N ARG A 62 8.96 -12.95 -30.13
CA ARG A 62 7.69 -13.67 -30.41
C ARG A 62 6.89 -14.01 -29.15
N ARG A 63 7.42 -13.76 -27.94
CA ARG A 63 6.71 -14.05 -26.69
C ARG A 63 5.54 -13.08 -26.50
N SER A 64 4.49 -13.55 -25.83
CA SER A 64 3.33 -12.70 -25.51
C SER A 64 3.63 -11.80 -24.32
N ALA A 65 3.28 -10.52 -24.41
CA ALA A 65 3.30 -9.60 -23.26
C ALA A 65 2.27 -9.99 -22.19
N ALA A 66 1.19 -10.70 -22.56
CA ALA A 66 0.15 -11.13 -21.62
C ALA A 66 0.67 -12.14 -20.57
N THR A 67 1.84 -12.74 -20.79
CA THR A 67 2.54 -13.57 -19.80
C THR A 67 3.02 -12.74 -18.59
N TRP A 68 3.16 -11.43 -18.76
CA TRP A 68 3.77 -10.52 -17.79
C TRP A 68 2.80 -9.39 -17.43
N PRO A 69 1.91 -9.59 -16.44
CA PRO A 69 0.88 -8.60 -16.09
C PRO A 69 1.43 -7.20 -15.81
N VAL A 70 2.64 -7.10 -15.25
CA VAL A 70 3.34 -5.83 -15.00
C VAL A 70 3.51 -4.96 -16.24
N LEU A 71 3.68 -5.56 -17.43
CA LEU A 71 3.86 -4.80 -18.67
C LEU A 71 2.58 -4.07 -19.08
N ALA A 72 1.40 -4.56 -18.67
CA ALA A 72 0.14 -3.87 -18.91
C ALA A 72 0.02 -2.59 -18.07
N SER A 73 0.52 -2.59 -16.82
CA SER A 73 0.55 -1.38 -15.99
C SER A 73 1.48 -0.29 -16.56
N LEU A 74 2.48 -0.68 -17.36
CA LEU A 74 3.44 0.23 -17.98
C LEU A 74 2.94 0.91 -19.27
N ASP A 75 1.73 0.58 -19.75
CA ASP A 75 1.09 1.29 -20.89
C ASP A 75 0.30 2.54 -20.45
N TRP A 76 0.57 3.01 -19.23
CA TRP A 76 -0.11 4.17 -18.64
C TRP A 76 0.43 5.49 -19.19
N CYS A 77 -0.50 6.38 -19.56
CA CYS A 77 -0.21 7.78 -19.88
C CYS A 77 -1.45 8.63 -19.64
N SER A 78 -1.26 9.83 -19.09
CA SER A 78 -2.30 10.82 -18.85
C SER A 78 -1.88 12.21 -19.35
N PRO A 79 -2.68 12.88 -20.18
CA PRO A 79 -2.42 14.28 -20.53
C PRO A 79 -2.62 15.20 -19.31
N THR A 80 -1.91 16.33 -19.28
CA THR A 80 -2.01 17.35 -18.23
C THR A 80 -2.85 18.54 -18.73
N PRO A 81 -3.50 19.33 -17.83
CA PRO A 81 -4.25 20.52 -18.23
C PRO A 81 -3.41 21.53 -19.02
N GLY A 82 -2.11 21.63 -18.70
CA GLY A 82 -1.14 22.48 -19.40
C GLY A 82 -0.79 22.01 -20.82
N GLY A 83 -1.33 20.87 -21.28
CA GLY A 83 -1.06 20.29 -22.60
C GLY A 83 0.15 19.34 -22.64
N GLY A 84 0.78 19.08 -21.49
CA GLY A 84 1.82 18.07 -21.34
C GLY A 84 1.24 16.66 -21.15
N ALA A 85 2.08 15.73 -20.69
CA ALA A 85 1.67 14.37 -20.35
C ALA A 85 2.59 13.73 -19.31
N TRP A 86 2.00 12.98 -18.38
CA TRP A 86 2.68 12.00 -17.55
C TRP A 86 2.58 10.60 -18.18
N ALA A 87 3.64 9.80 -18.12
CA ALA A 87 3.62 8.40 -18.55
C ALA A 87 4.55 7.52 -17.73
N LEU A 88 4.25 6.22 -17.70
CA LEU A 88 5.23 5.20 -17.34
C LEU A 88 5.89 4.72 -18.63
N ARG A 89 7.23 4.67 -18.65
CA ARG A 89 7.99 4.27 -19.83
C ARG A 89 8.90 3.10 -19.53
N VAL A 90 8.89 2.08 -20.38
CA VAL A 90 9.86 0.98 -20.33
C VAL A 90 11.16 1.44 -20.99
N ASP A 91 12.22 1.58 -20.20
CA ASP A 91 13.52 2.07 -20.67
C ASP A 91 14.39 0.93 -21.22
N ALA A 92 14.40 -0.19 -20.50
CA ALA A 92 15.13 -1.39 -20.89
C ALA A 92 14.39 -2.64 -20.40
N LEU A 93 14.49 -3.73 -21.16
CA LEU A 93 13.85 -5.00 -20.83
C LEU A 93 14.67 -6.16 -21.39
N SER A 94 14.85 -7.21 -20.60
CA SER A 94 15.41 -8.49 -20.97
C SER A 94 14.52 -9.61 -20.45
N VAL A 95 14.55 -10.75 -21.15
CA VAL A 95 13.95 -12.00 -20.67
C VAL A 95 15.07 -13.02 -20.62
N GLU A 96 15.45 -13.39 -19.41
CA GLU A 96 16.42 -14.43 -19.15
C GLU A 96 15.70 -15.74 -18.81
N ARG A 97 16.43 -16.84 -18.95
CA ARG A 97 15.94 -18.15 -18.53
C ARG A 97 16.90 -18.69 -17.50
N ASP A 98 16.38 -18.94 -16.31
CA ASP A 98 17.13 -19.57 -15.24
C ASP A 98 17.61 -20.96 -15.73
N PRO A 99 18.93 -21.26 -15.67
CA PRO A 99 19.47 -22.49 -16.21
C PRO A 99 19.00 -23.73 -15.44
N ASP A 100 18.71 -23.60 -14.15
CA ASP A 100 18.38 -24.71 -13.25
C ASP A 100 16.88 -24.99 -13.23
N THR A 101 16.06 -23.94 -13.11
CA THR A 101 14.60 -24.06 -13.01
C THR A 101 13.90 -23.99 -14.35
N ARG A 102 14.57 -23.46 -15.39
CA ARG A 102 14.00 -23.08 -16.69
C ARG A 102 12.89 -22.04 -16.59
N ALA A 103 12.71 -21.41 -15.43
CA ALA A 103 11.80 -20.29 -15.26
C ALA A 103 12.27 -19.12 -16.13
N GLU A 104 11.33 -18.41 -16.73
CA GLU A 104 11.64 -17.15 -17.39
C GLU A 104 11.65 -16.04 -16.35
N LEU A 105 12.66 -15.18 -16.44
CA LEU A 105 12.88 -14.02 -15.60
C LEU A 105 12.82 -12.77 -16.48
N LEU A 106 11.82 -11.93 -16.25
CA LEU A 106 11.74 -10.61 -16.85
C LEU A 106 12.51 -9.63 -15.97
N GLN A 107 13.48 -8.92 -16.54
CA GLN A 107 14.24 -7.89 -15.86
C GLN A 107 14.34 -6.63 -16.70
N GLY A 108 14.47 -5.47 -16.06
CA GLY A 108 14.59 -4.22 -16.79
C GLY A 108 14.49 -2.99 -15.92
N THR A 109 14.26 -1.87 -16.60
CA THR A 109 14.03 -0.57 -15.96
C THR A 109 12.84 0.13 -16.56
N PHE A 110 12.11 0.86 -15.71
CA PHE A 110 11.07 1.78 -16.13
C PHE A 110 11.23 3.14 -15.42
N SER A 111 10.77 4.18 -16.08
CA SER A 111 10.78 5.54 -15.57
C SER A 111 9.37 6.13 -15.58
N LEU A 112 9.10 7.01 -14.63
CA LEU A 112 8.04 7.99 -14.71
C LEU A 112 8.57 9.16 -15.55
N VAL A 113 7.85 9.53 -16.60
CA VAL A 113 8.23 10.55 -17.56
C VAL A 113 7.17 11.65 -17.57
N HIS A 114 7.63 12.90 -17.53
CA HIS A 114 6.82 14.05 -17.93
C HIS A 114 7.28 14.54 -19.29
N SER A 115 6.33 14.89 -20.15
CA SER A 115 6.58 15.56 -21.43
C SER A 115 5.83 16.89 -21.45
N THR A 116 6.55 17.97 -21.72
CA THR A 116 5.96 19.29 -21.91
C THR A 116 5.19 19.37 -23.25
N PRO A 117 4.36 20.42 -23.47
CA PRO A 117 3.67 20.61 -24.75
C PRO A 117 4.60 20.73 -25.96
N SER A 118 5.84 21.20 -25.77
CA SER A 118 6.85 21.27 -26.83
C SER A 118 7.56 19.94 -27.10
N GLY A 119 7.28 18.91 -26.29
CA GLY A 119 7.89 17.59 -26.41
C GLY A 119 9.21 17.43 -25.66
N GLU A 120 9.64 18.44 -24.89
CA GLU A 120 10.75 18.29 -23.94
C GLU A 120 10.36 17.31 -22.85
N ARG A 121 11.32 16.50 -22.37
CA ARG A 121 11.04 15.40 -21.43
C ARG A 121 11.96 15.44 -20.23
N SER A 122 11.39 15.09 -19.09
CA SER A 122 12.12 14.82 -17.86
C SER A 122 11.61 13.51 -17.25
N SER A 123 12.46 12.82 -16.51
CA SER A 123 12.11 11.50 -15.99
C SER A 123 12.81 11.17 -14.68
N ALA A 124 12.11 10.43 -13.83
CA ALA A 124 12.66 9.82 -12.63
C ALA A 124 12.30 8.34 -12.58
N ARG A 125 13.08 7.55 -11.85
CA ARG A 125 12.76 6.15 -11.59
C ARG A 125 11.97 6.06 -10.30
N PRO A 126 10.74 5.52 -10.28
CA PRO A 126 9.93 5.41 -9.07
C PRO A 126 10.47 4.50 -7.94
N TRP A 127 11.78 4.25 -7.89
CA TRP A 127 12.42 3.30 -6.99
C TRP A 127 13.92 3.59 -6.81
N SER A 128 14.36 3.97 -5.61
CA SER A 128 15.75 3.78 -5.15
C SER A 128 15.86 3.88 -3.63
N GLU A 129 15.72 2.74 -2.96
CA GLU A 129 16.49 2.33 -1.77
C GLU A 129 16.20 0.83 -1.51
N GLY A 130 17.18 -0.05 -1.79
CA GLY A 130 17.43 -1.20 -0.91
C GLY A 130 17.01 -2.65 -1.25
N ILE A 131 16.47 -3.04 -2.42
CA ILE A 131 16.11 -4.48 -2.64
C ILE A 131 16.47 -5.06 -4.02
N THR A 132 16.39 -4.30 -5.11
CA THR A 132 16.91 -4.78 -6.40
C THR A 132 18.32 -4.24 -6.59
N GLY A 133 19.25 -5.11 -6.96
CA GLY A 133 20.64 -4.75 -7.22
C GLY A 133 20.79 -3.74 -8.37
N PRO A 134 22.01 -3.51 -8.87
CA PRO A 134 22.28 -2.57 -9.97
C PRO A 134 21.52 -2.83 -11.29
N GLU A 135 20.76 -3.93 -11.37
CA GLU A 135 20.13 -4.47 -12.58
C GLU A 135 18.78 -3.82 -12.96
N GLY A 136 18.09 -3.12 -12.05
CA GLY A 136 16.92 -2.30 -12.40
C GLY A 136 15.77 -2.29 -11.40
N ASN A 137 14.66 -1.62 -11.75
CA ASN A 137 13.44 -1.47 -10.94
C ASN A 137 12.21 -2.20 -11.53
N LEU A 138 12.41 -3.05 -12.53
CA LEU A 138 11.39 -3.92 -13.10
C LEU A 138 11.88 -5.37 -13.04
N VAL A 139 11.27 -6.19 -12.19
CA VAL A 139 11.58 -7.62 -12.09
C VAL A 139 10.32 -8.46 -11.99
N CYS A 140 10.26 -9.57 -12.72
CA CYS A 140 9.22 -10.57 -12.56
C CYS A 140 9.74 -11.96 -12.91
N ALA A 141 9.84 -12.83 -11.90
CA ALA A 141 10.02 -14.26 -12.02
C ALA A 141 8.64 -14.91 -11.81
N VAL A 142 8.07 -15.48 -12.88
CA VAL A 142 6.69 -16.01 -12.83
C VAL A 142 6.57 -17.07 -11.74
N GLY A 143 5.67 -16.82 -10.78
CA GLY A 143 5.40 -17.74 -9.68
C GLY A 143 6.34 -17.62 -8.49
N ASP A 144 7.26 -16.65 -8.49
CA ASP A 144 8.15 -16.36 -7.37
C ASP A 144 8.03 -14.89 -6.93
N GLU A 145 8.78 -13.98 -7.52
CA GLU A 145 8.77 -12.55 -7.19
C GLU A 145 8.42 -11.72 -8.41
N CYS A 146 7.41 -10.85 -8.30
CA CYS A 146 7.06 -9.90 -9.37
C CYS A 146 6.74 -8.54 -8.79
N VAL A 147 7.23 -7.50 -9.47
CA VAL A 147 6.74 -6.14 -9.23
C VAL A 147 5.37 -5.97 -9.89
N ALA A 148 4.47 -5.30 -9.19
CA ALA A 148 3.22 -4.80 -9.73
C ALA A 148 3.20 -3.28 -9.56
N ILE A 149 2.65 -2.60 -10.55
CA ILE A 149 2.51 -1.15 -10.53
C ILE A 149 1.03 -0.85 -10.56
N GLU A 150 0.56 -0.15 -9.53
CA GLU A 150 -0.82 0.32 -9.50
C GLU A 150 -0.99 1.45 -10.52
N ALA A 151 -2.20 1.55 -11.09
CA ALA A 151 -2.50 2.63 -12.01
C ALA A 151 -2.22 3.98 -11.32
N PRO A 152 -1.29 4.80 -11.84
CA PRO A 152 -0.98 6.07 -11.21
C PRO A 152 -2.19 6.99 -11.20
N SER A 153 -2.27 7.82 -10.15
CA SER A 153 -3.34 8.80 -9.96
C SER A 153 -2.76 10.21 -9.99
N LEU A 154 -3.52 11.16 -10.53
CA LEU A 154 -3.09 12.55 -10.66
C LEU A 154 -3.95 13.48 -9.82
N PHE A 155 -3.32 14.49 -9.22
CA PHE A 155 -4.00 15.59 -8.55
C PHE A 155 -3.07 16.80 -8.48
N ASP A 156 -3.62 18.00 -8.68
CA ASP A 156 -2.89 19.27 -8.54
C ASP A 156 -2.94 19.70 -7.06
N HIS A 157 -1.92 19.31 -6.29
CA HIS A 157 -1.93 19.52 -4.85
C HIS A 157 -1.69 20.99 -4.50
N ASP A 158 -0.80 21.69 -5.19
CA ASP A 158 -0.48 23.09 -4.86
C ASP A 158 -1.17 24.15 -5.75
N GLY A 159 -1.98 23.72 -6.72
CA GLY A 159 -2.79 24.62 -7.53
C GLY A 159 -2.00 25.36 -8.61
N ASP A 160 -0.83 24.84 -9.01
CA ASP A 160 0.00 25.45 -10.05
C ASP A 160 -0.47 25.10 -11.49
N GLY A 161 -1.48 24.23 -11.61
CA GLY A 161 -2.07 23.79 -12.87
C GLY A 161 -1.36 22.60 -13.52
N GLU A 162 -0.24 22.14 -12.96
CA GLU A 162 0.47 20.93 -13.34
C GLU A 162 0.28 19.85 -12.26
N PRO A 163 -0.50 18.79 -12.54
CA PRO A 163 -0.82 17.83 -11.51
C PRO A 163 0.40 17.02 -11.09
N GLU A 164 0.55 16.83 -9.78
CA GLU A 164 1.38 15.76 -9.23
C GLU A 164 0.81 14.38 -9.60
N VAL A 165 1.69 13.37 -9.54
CA VAL A 165 1.34 11.97 -9.78
C VAL A 165 1.78 11.09 -8.62
N PHE A 166 0.84 10.34 -8.07
CA PHE A 166 1.12 9.26 -7.13
C PHE A 166 1.42 7.97 -7.90
N VAL A 167 2.60 7.40 -7.66
CA VAL A 167 3.02 6.11 -8.21
C VAL A 167 3.29 5.16 -7.05
N ARG A 168 2.63 4.00 -7.08
CA ARG A 168 2.86 2.90 -6.14
C ARG A 168 3.34 1.67 -6.87
N VAL A 169 4.48 1.16 -6.41
CA VAL A 169 5.08 -0.09 -6.86
C VAL A 169 5.04 -1.07 -5.71
N THR A 170 4.47 -2.25 -5.91
CA THR A 170 4.49 -3.35 -4.96
C THR A 170 5.41 -4.44 -5.47
N THR A 171 6.09 -5.13 -4.56
CA THR A 171 6.83 -6.34 -4.88
C THR A 171 6.13 -7.49 -4.20
N GLU A 172 5.54 -8.37 -4.99
CA GLU A 172 4.86 -9.57 -4.51
C GLU A 172 5.85 -10.72 -4.51
N ARG A 173 6.00 -11.40 -3.37
CA ARG A 173 6.87 -12.56 -3.21
C ARG A 173 6.08 -13.79 -2.83
N ARG A 174 6.36 -14.91 -3.48
CA ARG A 174 5.72 -16.18 -3.17
C ARG A 174 6.12 -16.63 -1.77
N GLY A 175 5.14 -16.69 -0.87
CA GLY A 175 5.35 -17.14 0.51
C GLY A 175 6.13 -16.16 1.39
N GLY A 176 6.40 -14.94 0.90
CA GLY A 176 7.01 -13.86 1.66
C GLY A 176 6.05 -12.68 1.83
N PRO A 177 6.42 -11.68 2.64
CA PRO A 177 5.68 -10.42 2.70
C PRO A 177 5.80 -9.68 1.36
N SER A 178 4.71 -9.06 0.92
CA SER A 178 4.80 -8.05 -0.14
C SER A 178 5.38 -6.77 0.44
N THR A 179 6.28 -6.13 -0.29
CA THR A 179 6.76 -4.78 0.02
C THR A 179 6.11 -3.77 -0.91
N PHE A 180 6.12 -2.49 -0.56
CA PHE A 180 5.63 -1.45 -1.43
C PHE A 180 6.47 -0.18 -1.29
N HIS A 181 6.54 0.55 -2.40
CA HIS A 181 7.15 1.87 -2.48
C HIS A 181 6.18 2.79 -3.19
N GLY A 182 5.65 3.76 -2.45
CA GLY A 182 4.77 4.79 -3.01
C GLY A 182 5.28 6.18 -2.71
N ARG A 183 5.25 7.02 -3.74
CA ARG A 183 5.71 8.41 -3.71
C ARG A 183 4.79 9.28 -4.56
N VAL A 184 4.68 10.55 -4.18
CA VAL A 184 4.10 11.61 -4.99
C VAL A 184 5.23 12.30 -5.73
N TRP A 185 5.07 12.48 -7.04
CA TRP A 185 6.04 13.10 -7.93
C TRP A 185 5.45 14.39 -8.50
N THR A 186 6.28 15.40 -8.69
CA THR A 186 5.91 16.67 -9.31
C THR A 186 6.80 16.93 -10.52
N PHE A 187 6.32 17.74 -11.45
CA PHE A 187 7.12 18.29 -12.53
C PHE A 187 7.22 19.81 -12.34
N ARG A 188 8.41 20.27 -11.94
CA ARG A 188 8.68 21.68 -11.67
C ARG A 188 10.06 22.05 -12.16
N ASP A 189 10.20 23.26 -12.70
CA ASP A 189 11.46 23.79 -13.21
C ASP A 189 12.18 22.85 -14.22
N GLY A 190 11.39 22.15 -15.05
CA GLY A 190 11.91 21.22 -16.06
C GLY A 190 12.35 19.85 -15.51
N ALA A 191 12.09 19.56 -14.23
CA ALA A 191 12.52 18.33 -13.57
C ALA A 191 11.33 17.53 -13.01
N VAL A 192 11.38 16.20 -13.18
CA VAL A 192 10.56 15.27 -12.38
C VAL A 192 11.30 14.97 -11.09
N ASP A 193 10.69 15.30 -9.95
CA ASP A 193 11.25 15.03 -8.61
C ASP A 193 10.16 14.61 -7.62
N VAL A 194 10.55 14.08 -6.47
CA VAL A 194 9.65 13.78 -5.37
C VAL A 194 9.02 15.08 -4.85
N TYR A 195 7.70 15.09 -4.76
CA TYR A 195 6.93 16.24 -4.29
C TYR A 195 7.31 16.59 -2.85
N ALA A 196 7.92 17.75 -2.66
CA ALA A 196 8.60 18.13 -1.43
C ALA A 196 7.72 18.01 -0.17
N PRO A 197 6.43 18.41 -0.17
CA PRO A 197 5.55 18.23 0.99
C PRO A 197 5.33 16.79 1.44
N SER A 198 5.62 15.80 0.59
CA SER A 198 5.45 14.37 0.89
C SER A 198 6.75 13.58 0.99
N ARG A 199 7.91 14.25 0.83
CA ARG A 199 9.22 13.61 0.62
C ARG A 199 9.63 12.67 1.75
N GLU A 200 9.20 12.96 2.98
CA GLU A 200 9.55 12.17 4.17
C GLU A 200 8.74 10.87 4.31
N TRP A 201 7.70 10.65 3.50
CA TRP A 201 6.76 9.55 3.71
C TRP A 201 6.80 8.50 2.61
N MET A 202 6.78 7.23 3.04
CA MET A 202 6.36 6.13 2.18
C MET A 202 4.84 6.10 2.11
N VAL A 203 4.30 6.53 0.97
CA VAL A 203 2.85 6.63 0.78
C VAL A 203 2.33 5.25 0.43
N ALA A 204 1.49 4.70 1.29
CA ALA A 204 0.88 3.38 1.11
C ALA A 204 -0.34 3.43 0.20
N ALA A 205 -1.10 4.53 0.23
CA ALA A 205 -2.26 4.75 -0.62
C ALA A 205 -2.62 6.24 -0.65
N VAL A 206 -3.51 6.60 -1.58
CA VAL A 206 -4.17 7.92 -1.64
C VAL A 206 -5.67 7.75 -1.48
N ARG A 207 -6.30 8.61 -0.68
CA ARG A 207 -7.74 8.58 -0.43
C ARG A 207 -8.18 9.93 0.13
N ASP A 208 -9.31 10.44 -0.33
CA ASP A 208 -10.03 11.54 0.30
C ASP A 208 -10.73 11.02 1.58
N VAL A 209 -10.16 11.32 2.75
CA VAL A 209 -10.61 10.79 4.05
C VAL A 209 -11.73 11.63 4.68
N ASP A 210 -11.96 12.85 4.21
CA ASP A 210 -12.97 13.76 4.77
C ASP A 210 -14.05 14.21 3.79
N GLY A 211 -13.93 13.85 2.51
CA GLY A 211 -14.91 14.09 1.46
C GLY A 211 -14.81 15.48 0.85
N ASP A 212 -13.70 16.20 0.98
CA ASP A 212 -13.51 17.54 0.42
C ASP A 212 -13.16 17.53 -1.09
N GLY A 213 -12.90 16.35 -1.65
CA GLY A 213 -12.52 16.13 -3.04
C GLY A 213 -11.01 16.22 -3.32
N ARG A 214 -10.18 16.45 -2.30
CA ARG A 214 -8.72 16.43 -2.34
C ARG A 214 -8.22 15.09 -1.79
N PRO A 215 -7.29 14.41 -2.47
CA PRO A 215 -6.74 13.17 -1.97
C PRO A 215 -5.77 13.42 -0.82
N ASP A 216 -5.94 12.67 0.26
CA ASP A 216 -4.99 12.57 1.36
C ASP A 216 -4.01 11.43 1.15
N LEU A 217 -2.87 11.50 1.82
CA LEU A 217 -1.88 10.42 1.80
C LEU A 217 -2.10 9.51 3.00
N LEU A 218 -2.16 8.20 2.75
CA LEU A 218 -2.09 7.21 3.82
C LEU A 218 -0.66 6.69 3.90
N THR A 219 -0.05 6.78 5.07
CA THR A 219 1.32 6.31 5.31
C THR A 219 1.40 5.53 6.62
N HIS A 220 2.37 4.64 6.75
CA HIS A 220 2.70 4.04 8.04
C HIS A 220 3.66 4.92 8.87
N GLY A 221 4.02 6.11 8.35
CA GLY A 221 5.02 6.97 8.96
C GLY A 221 6.35 6.23 9.13
N HIS A 222 6.92 6.30 10.32
CA HIS A 222 8.15 5.60 10.70
C HIS A 222 7.90 4.17 11.21
N TYR A 223 6.65 3.70 11.22
CA TYR A 223 6.25 2.38 11.73
C TYR A 223 6.24 1.32 10.62
N VAL A 224 7.34 1.27 9.86
CA VAL A 224 7.62 0.19 8.91
C VAL A 224 9.07 -0.20 9.06
N THR A 225 9.33 -1.46 9.36
CA THR A 225 10.69 -2.00 9.36
C THR A 225 10.67 -3.47 8.97
N GLU A 226 11.81 -3.98 8.53
CA GLU A 226 12.00 -5.42 8.43
C GLU A 226 12.29 -5.98 9.82
N ALA A 227 11.47 -6.93 10.28
CA ALA A 227 11.66 -7.68 11.51
C ALA A 227 12.22 -9.07 11.18
N PRO A 228 13.29 -9.53 11.85
CA PRO A 228 13.79 -10.88 11.64
C PRO A 228 12.71 -11.94 11.95
N GLY A 229 12.58 -12.94 11.09
CA GLY A 229 11.63 -14.04 11.29
C GLY A 229 11.97 -14.87 12.53
N PRO A 230 10.96 -15.38 13.26
CA PRO A 230 11.22 -16.24 14.41
C PRO A 230 11.94 -17.52 13.95
N CYS A 231 12.92 -17.98 14.72
CA CYS A 231 13.52 -19.32 14.53
C CYS A 231 14.25 -19.55 13.19
N GLY A 232 14.81 -18.49 12.60
CA GLY A 232 15.45 -18.58 11.29
C GLY A 232 14.46 -18.62 10.13
N GLU A 233 13.18 -18.33 10.40
CA GLU A 233 12.24 -17.94 9.34
C GLU A 233 12.76 -16.67 8.64
N ALA A 234 12.34 -16.50 7.39
CA ALA A 234 12.68 -15.31 6.62
C ALA A 234 12.23 -14.03 7.35
N PRO A 235 12.98 -12.93 7.24
CA PRO A 235 12.51 -11.63 7.71
C PRO A 235 11.13 -11.29 7.17
N HIS A 236 10.34 -10.57 7.95
CA HIS A 236 9.01 -10.12 7.56
C HIS A 236 8.86 -8.62 7.78
N ALA A 237 7.96 -7.98 7.04
CA ALA A 237 7.65 -6.58 7.26
C ALA A 237 6.83 -6.43 8.55
N ALA A 238 7.39 -5.71 9.53
CA ALA A 238 6.64 -5.14 10.64
C ALA A 238 5.99 -3.84 10.17
N VAL A 239 4.66 -3.77 10.23
CA VAL A 239 3.88 -2.66 9.69
C VAL A 239 2.90 -2.15 10.74
N GLY A 240 2.93 -0.84 11.02
CA GLY A 240 2.02 -0.16 11.94
C GLY A 240 0.66 0.17 11.31
N PRO A 241 -0.19 0.94 12.00
CA PRO A 241 -1.44 1.45 11.41
C PRO A 241 -1.13 2.34 10.20
N LEU A 242 -2.12 2.50 9.33
CA LEU A 242 -2.11 3.57 8.33
C LEU A 242 -2.56 4.86 9.01
N LEU A 243 -1.75 5.89 8.89
CA LEU A 243 -1.99 7.25 9.36
C LEU A 243 -2.32 8.14 8.18
N ALA A 244 -3.29 9.02 8.37
CA ALA A 244 -3.71 9.99 7.36
C ALA A 244 -2.87 11.27 7.45
N ALA A 245 -2.26 11.68 6.33
CA ALA A 245 -1.72 13.01 6.13
C ALA A 245 -2.71 13.78 5.25
N HIS A 246 -3.54 14.60 5.89
CA HIS A 246 -4.62 15.35 5.24
C HIS A 246 -4.05 16.41 4.31
N GLY A 247 -4.49 16.41 3.05
CA GLY A 247 -4.07 17.34 2.01
C GLY A 247 -4.68 18.71 2.24
N LEU A 248 -3.84 19.74 2.27
CA LEU A 248 -4.27 21.12 2.48
C LEU A 248 -4.42 21.86 1.14
N PRO A 249 -5.23 22.95 1.10
CA PRO A 249 -5.39 23.76 -0.11
C PRO A 249 -4.10 24.42 -0.63
N ASP A 250 -3.06 24.53 0.19
CA ASP A 250 -1.76 25.11 -0.17
C ASP A 250 -0.72 24.07 -0.63
N GLY A 251 -1.16 22.83 -0.90
CA GLY A 251 -0.31 21.72 -1.33
C GLY A 251 0.47 21.02 -0.22
N ARG A 252 0.40 21.51 1.03
CA ARG A 252 0.99 20.81 2.16
C ARG A 252 0.11 19.66 2.63
N PHE A 253 0.67 18.81 3.48
CA PHE A 253 -0.07 17.78 4.19
C PHE A 253 0.09 17.95 5.70
N SER A 254 -0.96 17.60 6.45
CA SER A 254 -1.00 17.69 7.91
C SER A 254 -1.34 16.34 8.51
N LEU A 255 -0.50 15.87 9.43
CA LEU A 255 -0.79 14.68 10.25
C LEU A 255 -1.61 15.03 11.51
N THR A 256 -1.81 16.32 11.79
CA THR A 256 -2.22 16.79 13.12
C THR A 256 -3.47 17.65 13.14
N ASP A 257 -4.08 17.93 11.99
CA ASP A 257 -5.38 18.61 11.97
C ASP A 257 -6.53 17.65 12.30
N GLU A 258 -7.74 18.20 12.38
CA GLU A 258 -8.91 17.44 12.80
C GLU A 258 -9.35 16.38 11.78
N ALA A 259 -9.11 16.59 10.48
CA ALA A 259 -9.46 15.61 9.45
C ALA A 259 -8.54 14.38 9.56
N ALA A 260 -7.22 14.60 9.64
CA ALA A 260 -6.23 13.55 9.87
C ALA A 260 -6.50 12.79 11.18
N ARG A 261 -6.69 13.52 12.30
CA ARG A 261 -6.98 12.89 13.61
C ARG A 261 -8.26 12.09 13.62
N ARG A 262 -9.32 12.57 12.94
CA ARG A 262 -10.58 11.82 12.84
C ARG A 262 -10.37 10.50 12.10
N ALA A 263 -9.70 10.52 10.96
CA ALA A 263 -9.36 9.30 10.22
C ALA A 263 -8.50 8.34 11.05
N ASP A 264 -7.52 8.87 11.79
CA ASP A 264 -6.65 8.07 12.64
C ASP A 264 -7.38 7.50 13.86
N ARG A 265 -8.37 8.20 14.43
CA ARG A 265 -9.24 7.68 15.50
C ARG A 265 -10.13 6.53 15.02
N GLU A 266 -10.56 6.54 13.77
CA GLU A 266 -11.28 5.41 13.17
C GLU A 266 -10.36 4.20 13.00
N ARG A 267 -9.11 4.42 12.59
CA ARG A 267 -8.11 3.35 12.44
C ARG A 267 -7.61 2.81 13.79
N CYS A 268 -7.44 3.69 14.77
CA CYS A 268 -7.03 3.41 16.13
C CYS A 268 -8.16 3.78 17.11
N PRO A 269 -9.21 2.95 17.27
CA PRO A 269 -10.30 3.23 18.21
C PRO A 269 -9.81 3.45 19.64
N ALA A 270 -10.51 4.24 20.45
CA ALA A 270 -10.13 4.53 21.83
C ALA A 270 -9.92 3.27 22.71
N ALA A 271 -10.57 2.15 22.39
CA ALA A 271 -10.32 0.85 23.04
C ALA A 271 -8.89 0.31 22.82
N THR A 272 -8.10 0.94 21.97
CA THR A 272 -6.68 0.66 21.74
C THR A 272 -5.74 1.47 22.63
N ALA A 273 -6.27 2.45 23.38
CA ALA A 273 -5.50 3.31 24.27
C ALA A 273 -4.92 2.56 25.49
N ASP A 274 -5.56 1.45 25.91
CA ASP A 274 -5.16 0.71 27.11
C ASP A 274 -3.83 -0.06 26.88
N PRO A 275 -2.75 0.30 27.59
CA PRO A 275 -1.48 -0.42 27.51
C PRO A 275 -1.63 -1.91 27.84
N ALA A 276 -2.59 -2.32 28.66
CA ALA A 276 -2.79 -3.74 29.00
C ALA A 276 -3.24 -4.57 27.77
N GLY A 277 -3.88 -3.92 26.79
CA GLY A 277 -4.39 -4.53 25.57
C GLY A 277 -3.45 -4.51 24.36
N VAL A 278 -2.20 -4.05 24.51
CA VAL A 278 -1.30 -3.89 23.34
C VAL A 278 -0.85 -5.21 22.72
N VAL A 279 -0.82 -6.29 23.51
CA VAL A 279 -0.50 -7.63 22.99
C VAL A 279 -1.79 -8.34 22.65
N VAL A 280 -1.99 -8.58 21.36
CA VAL A 280 -3.17 -9.26 20.83
C VAL A 280 -2.89 -10.76 20.73
N THR A 281 -3.84 -11.57 21.16
CA THR A 281 -3.77 -13.03 21.02
C THR A 281 -4.93 -13.55 20.19
N THR A 282 -4.65 -14.52 19.32
CA THR A 282 -5.66 -15.27 18.58
C THR A 282 -6.50 -16.13 19.54
N PRO A 283 -7.67 -16.65 19.12
CA PRO A 283 -8.48 -17.56 19.93
C PRO A 283 -7.73 -18.81 20.43
N GLY A 284 -6.64 -19.21 19.76
CA GLY A 284 -5.77 -20.31 20.18
C GLY A 284 -4.65 -19.92 21.15
N GLY A 285 -4.66 -18.69 21.69
CA GLY A 285 -3.65 -18.21 22.64
C GLY A 285 -2.25 -18.02 22.04
N ARG A 286 -2.16 -17.84 20.71
CA ARG A 286 -0.93 -17.39 20.03
C ARG A 286 -0.95 -15.87 19.93
N VAL A 287 0.20 -15.21 19.99
CA VAL A 287 0.28 -13.78 19.70
C VAL A 287 -0.02 -13.53 18.23
N ASP A 288 -0.90 -12.58 17.97
CA ASP A 288 -1.11 -11.99 16.66
C ASP A 288 -0.12 -10.84 16.50
N VAL A 289 0.97 -11.10 15.78
CA VAL A 289 2.10 -10.16 15.67
C VAL A 289 1.69 -8.88 14.94
N ALA A 290 0.95 -9.01 13.83
CA ALA A 290 0.47 -7.86 13.05
C ALA A 290 -0.47 -6.98 13.88
N ALA A 291 -1.45 -7.57 14.56
CA ALA A 291 -2.36 -6.82 15.41
C ALA A 291 -1.66 -6.21 16.64
N THR A 292 -0.59 -6.85 17.14
CA THR A 292 0.24 -6.32 18.24
C THR A 292 1.06 -5.11 17.80
N PHE A 293 1.67 -5.14 16.62
CA PHE A 293 2.35 -3.96 16.03
C PHE A 293 1.40 -2.77 15.91
N GLU A 294 0.21 -2.99 15.34
CA GLU A 294 -0.82 -1.96 15.22
C GLU A 294 -1.23 -1.40 16.59
N ARG A 295 -1.49 -2.27 17.57
CA ARG A 295 -1.93 -1.86 18.91
C ARG A 295 -0.87 -1.12 19.72
N VAL A 296 0.41 -1.47 19.59
CA VAL A 296 1.51 -0.73 20.23
C VAL A 296 1.52 0.72 19.75
N VAL A 297 1.43 0.94 18.43
CA VAL A 297 1.41 2.29 17.86
C VAL A 297 0.14 3.02 18.27
N CYS A 298 -1.04 2.41 18.12
CA CYS A 298 -2.30 3.04 18.49
C CYS A 298 -2.36 3.45 19.98
N ALA A 299 -1.85 2.63 20.90
CA ALA A 299 -1.79 3.00 22.31
C ALA A 299 -0.92 4.24 22.53
N ARG A 300 0.22 4.33 21.83
CA ARG A 300 1.13 5.48 21.90
C ARG A 300 0.50 6.74 21.31
N LEU A 301 -0.22 6.63 20.19
CA LEU A 301 -1.00 7.72 19.59
C LEU A 301 -2.07 8.25 20.56
N TRP A 302 -2.68 7.38 21.38
CA TRP A 302 -3.59 7.76 22.47
C TRP A 302 -2.90 8.21 23.77
N GLY A 303 -1.58 8.43 23.74
CA GLY A 303 -0.81 8.98 24.86
C GLY A 303 -0.46 7.99 25.97
N ALA A 304 -0.62 6.68 25.76
CA ALA A 304 0.00 5.68 26.64
C ALA A 304 1.50 5.95 26.73
N SER A 305 2.12 5.88 27.91
CA SER A 305 3.56 6.13 28.02
C SER A 305 4.40 5.02 27.39
N ALA A 306 5.57 5.38 26.84
CA ALA A 306 6.52 4.42 26.29
C ALA A 306 6.89 3.32 27.31
N ALA A 307 7.03 3.71 28.58
CA ALA A 307 7.32 2.82 29.69
C ALA A 307 6.21 1.78 29.93
N ALA A 308 4.94 2.21 29.97
CA ALA A 308 3.80 1.31 30.19
C ALA A 308 3.64 0.31 29.04
N VAL A 309 3.74 0.77 27.80
CA VAL A 309 3.68 -0.11 26.61
C VAL A 309 4.85 -1.09 26.60
N SER A 310 6.07 -0.62 26.85
CA SER A 310 7.27 -1.47 26.90
C SER A 310 7.21 -2.51 28.01
N GLU A 311 6.71 -2.15 29.20
CA GLU A 311 6.53 -3.08 30.31
C GLU A 311 5.57 -4.21 29.91
N ARG A 312 4.46 -3.88 29.25
CA ARG A 312 3.49 -4.87 28.81
C ARG A 312 4.08 -5.82 27.77
N VAL A 313 4.77 -5.29 26.76
CA VAL A 313 5.45 -6.11 25.73
C VAL A 313 6.44 -7.08 26.40
N ARG A 314 7.29 -6.60 27.32
CA ARG A 314 8.25 -7.46 28.06
C ARG A 314 7.55 -8.49 28.94
N ALA A 315 6.46 -8.12 29.63
CA ALA A 315 5.70 -9.04 30.47
C ALA A 315 5.12 -10.19 29.65
N SER A 316 4.54 -9.89 28.47
CA SER A 316 4.06 -10.91 27.54
C SER A 316 5.18 -11.81 27.03
N ALA A 317 6.31 -11.23 26.62
CA ALA A 317 7.47 -12.00 26.16
C ALA A 317 7.98 -12.96 27.26
N ARG A 318 8.03 -12.53 28.53
CA ARG A 318 8.37 -13.40 29.67
C ARG A 318 7.37 -14.54 29.85
N ALA A 319 6.07 -14.27 29.74
CA ALA A 319 5.03 -15.29 29.86
C ALA A 319 5.13 -16.36 28.76
N LEU A 320 5.39 -15.93 27.50
CA LEU A 320 5.59 -16.85 26.38
C LEU A 320 6.83 -17.73 26.55
N ARG A 321 7.92 -17.16 27.10
CA ARG A 321 9.16 -17.89 27.43
C ARG A 321 8.92 -18.96 28.49
N ALA A 322 8.16 -18.64 29.53
CA ALA A 322 7.85 -19.58 30.61
C ALA A 322 7.00 -20.78 30.13
N GLY A 323 6.17 -20.60 29.09
CA GLY A 323 5.35 -21.66 28.51
C GLY A 323 6.09 -22.73 27.69
N GLY A 324 7.43 -22.81 27.76
CA GLY A 324 8.21 -23.87 27.12
C GLY A 324 8.30 -23.81 25.59
N ARG A 325 7.75 -22.77 24.97
CA ARG A 325 7.83 -22.53 23.52
C ARG A 325 9.23 -21.97 23.18
N ARG A 326 10.24 -22.87 23.14
CA ARG A 326 11.66 -22.53 22.90
C ARG A 326 11.90 -21.67 21.66
N CYS A 327 11.04 -21.81 20.66
CA CYS A 327 10.99 -21.01 19.44
C CYS A 327 10.46 -19.58 19.68
N ALA A 328 9.29 -19.44 20.33
CA ALA A 328 8.70 -18.14 20.67
C ALA A 328 9.54 -17.35 21.71
N ALA A 329 10.33 -18.05 22.50
CA ALA A 329 11.24 -17.48 23.49
C ALA A 329 12.46 -16.75 22.89
N ARG A 330 12.86 -17.16 21.67
CA ARG A 330 14.11 -16.80 20.97
C ARG A 330 13.89 -15.93 19.73
N ALA A 331 12.76 -15.24 19.62
CA ALA A 331 12.64 -14.11 18.70
C ALA A 331 12.85 -12.79 19.47
N PRO A 332 14.10 -12.37 19.76
CA PRO A 332 14.39 -10.99 20.12
C PRO A 332 13.80 -10.00 19.12
N SER A 333 13.73 -10.36 17.83
CA SER A 333 13.38 -9.47 16.73
C SER A 333 12.07 -8.71 16.89
N ASP A 334 10.93 -9.40 17.02
CA ASP A 334 9.63 -8.71 17.08
C ASP A 334 9.49 -7.92 18.38
N VAL A 335 10.01 -8.46 19.48
CA VAL A 335 10.00 -7.78 20.78
C VAL A 335 10.85 -6.51 20.71
N ASP A 336 12.02 -6.57 20.08
CA ASP A 336 12.93 -5.44 19.96
C ASP A 336 12.32 -4.36 19.06
N VAL A 337 11.69 -4.72 17.95
CA VAL A 337 10.95 -3.76 17.09
C VAL A 337 9.76 -3.15 17.83
N LEU A 338 8.96 -3.95 18.54
CA LEU A 338 7.84 -3.43 19.34
C LEU A 338 8.31 -2.48 20.44
N LEU A 339 9.46 -2.79 21.07
CA LEU A 339 10.06 -1.93 22.08
C LEU A 339 10.61 -0.65 21.46
N GLU A 340 11.26 -0.71 20.31
CA GLU A 340 11.71 0.45 19.55
C GLU A 340 10.53 1.37 19.21
N TRP A 341 9.48 0.84 18.61
CA TRP A 341 8.28 1.60 18.24
C TRP A 341 7.57 2.18 19.45
N ALA A 342 7.55 1.47 20.58
CA ALA A 342 7.03 2.01 21.83
C ALA A 342 7.82 3.24 22.32
N GLN A 343 9.12 3.34 22.02
CA GLN A 343 9.96 4.49 22.40
C GLN A 343 9.86 5.67 21.42
N GLN A 344 9.40 5.44 20.19
CA GLN A 344 9.26 6.52 19.22
C GLN A 344 8.26 7.60 19.70
N THR A 345 8.50 8.84 19.29
CA THR A 345 7.57 9.94 19.49
C THR A 345 6.44 9.80 18.47
N PRO A 346 5.17 9.69 18.89
CA PRO A 346 4.07 9.59 17.95
C PRO A 346 3.98 10.85 17.07
N PRO A 347 3.76 10.72 15.76
CA PRO A 347 3.65 11.88 14.87
C PRO A 347 2.37 12.69 15.08
N VAL A 348 1.39 12.12 15.80
CA VAL A 348 0.12 12.75 16.15
C VAL A 348 -0.31 12.29 17.55
N ASP A 349 -1.05 13.16 18.25
CA ASP A 349 -1.70 12.84 19.52
C ASP A 349 -3.22 12.72 19.32
N LEU A 350 -3.80 11.54 19.51
CA LEU A 350 -5.23 11.32 19.32
C LEU A 350 -6.07 11.74 20.53
N ARG A 351 -5.44 12.15 21.63
CA ARG A 351 -6.13 12.68 22.81
C ARG A 351 -6.70 14.08 22.60
N GLY A 352 -6.23 14.81 21.58
CA GLY A 352 -6.57 16.22 21.37
C GLY A 352 -8.01 16.45 20.91
N GLU A 353 -8.63 17.61 21.21
CA GLU A 353 -8.43 18.51 22.37
C GLU A 353 -9.61 18.35 23.34
#